data_AF-A0A2N5A2N6-F1
#
_entry.id   AF-A0A2N5A2N6-F1
#
_cell.length_a   1.000
_cell.length_b   1.000
_cell.length_c   1.000
_cell.angle_alpha   90.00
_cell.angle_beta   90.00
_cell.angle_gamma   90.00
#
_symmetry.space_group_name_H-M   'P 1'
#
loop_
_entity.id
_entity.type
_entity.pdbx_description
1 polymer ?
#
loop_
_entity_poly.entity_id
_entity_poly.type
_entity_poly.pdbx_seq_one_letter_code
_entity_poly.pdbx_strand_id
1 'polypeptide(L)'
;EQQRLIRAKLLKPYMDSRHEEISAWNQQYAGEQSVLNERRMTNVGTFRAYLQEYLRHHPRIRQDMTLMVRQLAPDANGLPIEIYCFTNTVVWAEYEGIQADIFDHVFAVVEEFGLRIHQTPTGNDIRALAGAFSR
;
A
#
# COMPACT_ATOMS: atom_id res chain seq x y z
N GLU A 1 11.26 -6.13 8.48
CA GLU A 1 10.13 -6.19 7.53
C GLU A 1 9.30 -7.47 7.55
N GLN A 2 9.64 -8.52 6.81
CA GLN A 2 8.69 -9.60 6.47
C GLN A 2 8.11 -10.34 7.68
N GLN A 3 8.91 -10.64 8.70
CA GLN A 3 8.45 -11.32 9.92
C GLN A 3 7.42 -10.52 10.74
N ARG A 4 7.40 -9.18 10.62
CA ARG A 4 6.44 -8.30 11.30
C ARG A 4 5.09 -8.31 10.58
N LEU A 5 5.10 -8.22 9.25
CA LEU A 5 3.91 -8.28 8.40
C LEU A 5 3.20 -9.64 8.45
N ILE A 6 3.94 -10.73 8.66
CA ILE A 6 3.39 -12.09 8.84
C ILE A 6 2.44 -12.19 10.06
N ARG A 7 2.57 -11.29 11.05
CA ARG A 7 1.66 -11.25 12.21
C ARG A 7 0.34 -10.52 11.93
N ALA A 8 0.22 -9.80 10.81
CA ALA A 8 -1.02 -9.15 10.43
C ALA A 8 -2.01 -10.20 9.90
N LYS A 9 -3.09 -10.44 10.65
CA LYS A 9 -4.12 -11.44 10.35
C LYS A 9 -4.67 -11.33 8.91
N LEU A 10 -4.81 -10.11 8.40
CA LEU A 10 -5.34 -9.84 7.06
C LEU A 10 -4.37 -10.18 5.91
N LEU A 11 -3.05 -10.16 6.16
CA LEU A 11 -2.06 -10.41 5.12
C LEU A 11 -1.70 -11.87 4.95
N LYS A 12 -1.91 -12.70 5.99
CA LYS A 12 -1.42 -14.07 6.00
C LYS A 12 -1.86 -14.89 4.76
N PRO A 13 -3.15 -14.92 4.36
CA PRO A 13 -3.56 -15.68 3.18
C PRO A 13 -2.91 -15.19 1.88
N TYR A 14 -2.74 -13.87 1.74
CA TYR A 14 -2.03 -13.29 0.61
C TYR A 14 -0.54 -13.65 0.62
N MET A 15 0.13 -13.60 1.77
CA MET A 15 1.54 -13.97 1.89
C MET A 15 1.76 -15.43 1.49
N ASP A 16 0.94 -16.33 2.00
CA ASP A 16 1.05 -17.77 1.76
C ASP A 16 0.88 -18.07 0.26
N SER A 17 -0.22 -17.60 -0.34
CA SER A 17 -0.50 -17.81 -1.78
C SER A 17 0.55 -17.18 -2.70
N ARG A 18 1.01 -15.95 -2.40
CA ARG A 18 2.03 -15.27 -3.23
C ARG A 18 3.39 -15.93 -3.11
N HIS A 19 3.74 -16.44 -1.94
CA HIS A 19 5.00 -17.15 -1.74
C HIS A 19 5.02 -18.46 -2.54
N GLU A 20 3.92 -19.20 -2.55
CA GLU A 20 3.77 -20.40 -3.38
C GLU A 20 3.87 -20.09 -4.88
N GLU A 21 3.13 -19.07 -5.37
CA GLU A 21 3.16 -18.67 -6.79
C GLU A 21 4.57 -18.25 -7.25
N ILE A 22 5.27 -17.46 -6.43
CA ILE A 22 6.62 -16.99 -6.73
C ILE A 22 7.61 -18.16 -6.69
N SER A 23 7.49 -19.05 -5.70
CA SER A 23 8.36 -20.21 -5.57
C SER A 23 8.19 -21.16 -6.76
N ALA A 24 6.94 -21.44 -7.17
CA ALA A 24 6.65 -22.28 -8.33
C ALA A 24 7.21 -21.69 -9.62
N TRP A 25 7.03 -20.38 -9.83
CA TRP A 25 7.61 -19.67 -10.98
C TRP A 25 9.14 -19.79 -10.96
N ASN A 26 9.78 -19.43 -9.86
CA ASN A 26 11.24 -19.41 -9.78
C ASN A 26 11.85 -20.82 -9.91
N GLN A 27 11.15 -21.87 -9.46
CA GLN A 27 11.56 -23.26 -9.67
C GLN A 27 11.47 -23.68 -11.14
N GLN A 28 10.45 -23.24 -11.87
CA GLN A 28 10.30 -23.55 -13.29
C GLN A 28 11.46 -23.02 -14.15
N TYR A 29 12.03 -21.89 -13.75
CA TYR A 29 13.15 -21.23 -14.44
C TYR A 29 14.49 -21.38 -13.71
N ALA A 30 14.57 -22.34 -12.76
CA ALA A 30 15.77 -22.57 -11.98
C ALA A 30 16.92 -23.06 -12.88
N GLY A 31 18.01 -22.29 -12.94
CA GLY A 31 19.19 -22.57 -13.77
C GLY A 31 19.42 -21.56 -14.89
N GLU A 32 18.45 -20.70 -15.19
CA GLU A 32 18.67 -19.53 -16.03
C GLU A 32 19.44 -18.47 -15.24
N GLN A 33 20.57 -17.98 -15.77
CA GLN A 33 21.51 -17.11 -15.03
C GLN A 33 21.01 -15.67 -14.82
N SER A 34 19.81 -15.33 -15.27
CA SER A 34 19.29 -13.96 -15.27
C SER A 34 18.29 -13.74 -14.14
N VAL A 35 18.56 -12.73 -13.30
CA VAL A 35 17.63 -12.28 -12.26
C VAL A 35 16.31 -11.76 -12.82
N LEU A 36 16.26 -11.42 -14.12
CA LEU A 36 15.05 -10.95 -14.81
C LEU A 36 13.98 -12.05 -14.91
N ASN A 37 14.38 -13.31 -14.79
CA ASN A 37 13.47 -14.46 -14.83
C ASN A 37 12.89 -14.79 -13.45
N GLU A 38 13.40 -14.15 -12.39
CA GLU A 38 12.90 -14.33 -11.04
C GLU A 38 11.73 -13.38 -10.76
N ARG A 39 10.71 -13.88 -10.08
CA ARG A 39 9.66 -13.06 -9.47
C ARG A 39 9.99 -12.83 -8.00
N ARG A 40 9.69 -11.62 -7.53
CA ARG A 40 9.91 -11.20 -6.15
C ARG A 40 8.71 -10.42 -5.65
N MET A 41 8.48 -10.48 -4.34
CA MET A 41 7.51 -9.60 -3.70
C MET A 41 8.07 -8.19 -3.61
N THR A 42 7.20 -7.19 -3.77
CA THR A 42 7.55 -5.79 -3.55
C THR A 42 6.75 -5.25 -2.38
N ASN A 43 7.32 -4.28 -1.66
CA ASN A 43 6.64 -3.62 -0.55
C ASN A 43 5.35 -2.93 -1.03
N VAL A 44 5.38 -2.27 -2.20
CA VAL A 44 4.20 -1.63 -2.79
C VAL A 44 3.12 -2.66 -3.17
N GLY A 45 3.50 -3.78 -3.78
CA GLY A 45 2.54 -4.84 -4.11
C GLY A 45 1.88 -5.43 -2.86
N THR A 46 2.68 -5.64 -1.82
CA THR A 46 2.24 -6.13 -0.51
C THR A 46 1.30 -5.16 0.18
N PHE A 47 1.61 -3.86 0.16
CA PHE A 47 0.77 -2.81 0.72
C PHE A 47 -0.58 -2.71 0.02
N ARG A 48 -0.61 -2.80 -1.32
CA ARG A 48 -1.86 -2.80 -2.08
C ARG A 48 -2.76 -3.98 -1.75
N ALA A 49 -2.17 -5.17 -1.64
CA ALA A 49 -2.91 -6.36 -1.26
C ALA A 49 -3.49 -6.23 0.15
N TYR A 50 -2.71 -5.69 1.09
CA TYR A 50 -3.20 -5.37 2.43
C TYR A 50 -4.41 -4.42 2.40
N LEU A 51 -4.31 -3.30 1.70
CA LEU A 51 -5.40 -2.32 1.63
C LEU A 51 -6.66 -2.92 0.98
N GLN A 52 -6.49 -3.75 -0.04
CA GLN A 52 -7.61 -4.44 -0.67
C GLN A 52 -8.32 -5.37 0.34
N GLU A 53 -7.57 -6.16 1.11
CA GLU A 53 -8.15 -7.04 2.13
C GLU A 53 -8.75 -6.27 3.30
N TYR A 54 -8.13 -5.16 3.71
CA TYR A 54 -8.67 -4.24 4.71
C TYR A 54 -10.05 -3.72 4.29
N LEU A 55 -10.19 -3.24 3.05
CA LEU A 55 -11.46 -2.73 2.51
C LEU A 55 -12.51 -3.83 2.33
N ARG A 56 -12.11 -5.06 1.97
CA ARG A 56 -13.01 -6.22 1.87
C ARG A 56 -13.65 -6.59 3.21
N HIS A 57 -12.98 -6.30 4.31
CA HIS A 57 -13.47 -6.54 5.67
C HIS A 57 -14.06 -5.28 6.32
N HIS A 58 -14.09 -4.15 5.61
CA HIS A 58 -14.56 -2.88 6.16
C HIS A 58 -16.10 -2.84 6.18
N PRO A 59 -16.74 -2.69 7.37
CA PRO A 59 -18.19 -2.86 7.51
C PRO A 59 -19.03 -1.77 6.84
N ARG A 60 -18.41 -0.61 6.54
CA ARG A 60 -19.07 0.53 5.86
C ARG A 60 -18.78 0.61 4.37
N ILE A 61 -18.10 -0.38 3.80
CA ILE A 61 -17.88 -0.51 2.35
C ILE A 61 -18.87 -1.52 1.76
N ARG A 62 -19.47 -1.17 0.62
CA ARG A 62 -20.31 -2.03 -0.21
C ARG A 62 -19.45 -3.10 -0.88
N GLN A 63 -19.64 -4.35 -0.45
CA GLN A 63 -18.89 -5.50 -0.93
C GLN A 63 -19.47 -6.12 -2.22
N ASP A 64 -20.68 -5.72 -2.60
CA ASP A 64 -21.39 -6.11 -3.82
C ASP A 64 -21.02 -5.25 -5.05
N MET A 65 -20.18 -4.23 -4.86
CA MET A 65 -19.75 -3.30 -5.89
C MET A 65 -18.24 -3.40 -6.14
N THR A 66 -17.77 -2.69 -7.17
CA THR A 66 -16.35 -2.64 -7.51
C THR A 66 -15.51 -2.13 -6.35
N LEU A 67 -14.50 -2.91 -5.98
CA LEU A 67 -13.48 -2.58 -4.99
C LEU A 67 -12.11 -2.87 -5.61
N MET A 68 -11.26 -1.86 -5.71
CA MET A 68 -9.96 -1.96 -6.35
C MET A 68 -8.93 -1.07 -5.65
N VAL A 69 -7.72 -1.60 -5.47
CA VAL A 69 -6.54 -0.83 -5.06
C VAL A 69 -5.46 -0.99 -6.12
N ARG A 70 -5.12 0.09 -6.84
CA ARG A 70 -4.18 0.05 -7.97
C ARG A 70 -3.12 1.14 -7.90
N GLN A 71 -2.04 0.94 -8.65
CA GLN A 71 -1.03 1.97 -8.88
C GLN A 71 -1.46 2.79 -10.10
N LEU A 72 -1.24 4.09 -10.06
CA LEU A 72 -1.31 4.94 -11.24
C LEU A 72 0.10 5.10 -11.85
N ALA A 73 0.17 5.80 -12.99
CA ALA A 73 1.45 6.14 -13.58
C ALA A 73 2.27 6.98 -12.58
N PRO A 74 3.58 6.68 -12.40
CA PRO A 74 4.45 7.50 -11.58
C PRO A 74 4.52 8.95 -12.10
N ASP A 75 4.62 9.90 -11.18
CA ASP A 75 4.81 11.32 -11.49
C ASP A 75 5.87 11.96 -10.58
N ALA A 76 6.00 13.30 -10.64
CA ALA A 76 6.95 14.05 -9.81
C ALA A 76 6.70 13.90 -8.30
N ASN A 77 5.50 13.47 -7.90
CA ASN A 77 5.09 13.26 -6.51
C ASN A 77 5.16 11.77 -6.11
N GLY A 78 5.83 10.93 -6.91
CA GLY A 78 6.10 9.54 -6.59
C GLY A 78 5.18 8.56 -7.32
N LEU A 79 4.77 7.49 -6.64
CA LEU A 79 3.93 6.43 -7.18
C LEU A 79 2.54 6.51 -6.54
N PRO A 80 1.53 7.09 -7.23
CA PRO A 80 0.20 7.22 -6.65
C PRO A 80 -0.48 5.86 -6.48
N ILE A 81 -1.15 5.68 -5.35
CA ILE A 81 -2.02 4.53 -5.08
C ILE A 81 -3.46 5.02 -5.10
N GLU A 82 -4.26 4.46 -6.02
CA GLU A 82 -5.68 4.73 -6.11
C GLU A 82 -6.45 3.68 -5.30
N ILE A 83 -7.33 4.15 -4.42
CA ILE A 83 -8.31 3.35 -3.69
C ILE A 83 -9.69 3.67 -4.27
N TYR A 84 -10.31 2.67 -4.89
CA TYR A 84 -11.65 2.78 -5.47
C TYR A 84 -12.59 1.82 -4.75
N CYS A 85 -13.62 2.34 -4.11
CA CYS A 85 -14.65 1.55 -3.43
C CYS A 85 -15.94 2.36 -3.27
N PHE A 86 -17.05 1.68 -2.98
CA PHE A 86 -18.34 2.32 -2.69
C PHE A 86 -18.66 2.19 -1.20
N THR A 87 -19.12 3.27 -0.57
CA THR A 87 -19.62 3.20 0.81
C THR A 87 -21.05 2.67 0.83
N ASN A 88 -21.49 2.13 1.97
CA ASN A 88 -22.87 1.63 2.14
C ASN A 88 -23.89 2.72 2.54
N THR A 89 -23.46 3.98 2.51
CA THR A 89 -24.27 5.16 2.82
C THR A 89 -24.16 6.19 1.69
N VAL A 90 -25.13 7.09 1.63
CA VAL A 90 -25.11 8.28 0.75
C VAL A 90 -25.18 9.57 1.56
N VAL A 91 -25.20 9.46 2.90
CA VAL A 91 -25.21 10.62 3.79
C VAL A 91 -23.84 11.27 3.73
N TRP A 92 -23.79 12.52 3.28
CA TRP A 92 -22.53 13.23 3.00
C TRP A 92 -21.54 13.21 4.18
N ALA A 93 -22.00 13.55 5.38
CA ALA A 93 -21.14 13.58 6.56
C ALA A 93 -20.57 12.20 6.93
N GLU A 94 -21.35 11.12 6.75
CA GLU A 94 -20.88 9.76 7.01
C GLU A 94 -19.90 9.30 5.93
N TYR A 95 -20.18 9.63 4.68
CA TYR A 95 -19.30 9.35 3.54
C TYR A 95 -17.91 9.98 3.74
N GLU A 96 -17.87 11.26 4.07
CA GLU A 96 -16.62 11.99 4.37
C GLU A 96 -15.88 11.36 5.56
N GLY A 97 -16.61 11.00 6.62
CA GLY A 97 -16.02 10.32 7.78
C GLY A 97 -15.42 8.96 7.44
N ILE A 98 -16.10 8.15 6.61
CA ILE A 98 -15.56 6.86 6.14
C ILE A 98 -14.29 7.08 5.32
N GLN A 99 -14.27 8.09 4.45
CA GLN A 99 -13.09 8.40 3.65
C GLN A 99 -11.90 8.81 4.53
N ALA A 100 -12.12 9.71 5.49
CA ALA A 100 -11.10 10.14 6.44
C ALA A 100 -10.53 8.96 7.24
N ASP A 101 -11.39 8.11 7.80
CA ASP A 101 -10.97 6.94 8.59
C ASP A 101 -10.11 5.96 7.76
N ILE A 102 -10.42 5.78 6.48
CA ILE A 102 -9.62 4.95 5.58
C ILE A 102 -8.23 5.56 5.40
N PHE A 103 -8.12 6.86 5.17
CA PHE A 103 -6.84 7.53 4.97
C PHE A 103 -6.01 7.64 6.25
N ASP A 104 -6.64 7.87 7.40
CA ASP A 104 -5.97 7.83 8.71
C ASP A 104 -5.32 6.47 8.96
N HIS A 105 -6.05 5.39 8.65
CA HIS A 105 -5.51 4.04 8.72
C HIS A 105 -4.33 3.83 7.75
N VAL A 106 -4.47 4.28 6.50
CA VAL A 106 -3.40 4.23 5.48
C VAL A 106 -2.14 4.93 5.99
N PHE A 107 -2.27 6.14 6.56
CA PHE A 107 -1.15 6.90 7.09
C PHE A 107 -0.51 6.24 8.31
N ALA A 108 -1.30 5.61 9.17
CA ALA A 108 -0.79 4.91 10.34
C ALA A 108 0.02 3.65 9.99
N VAL A 109 -0.30 2.96 8.90
CA VAL A 109 0.28 1.65 8.57
C VAL A 109 1.29 1.67 7.43
N VAL A 110 1.37 2.72 6.62
CA VAL A 110 2.24 2.73 5.41
C VAL A 110 3.72 2.48 5.72
N GLU A 111 4.23 3.03 6.83
CA GLU A 111 5.63 2.85 7.24
C GLU A 111 5.96 1.42 7.65
N GLU A 112 4.96 0.62 8.04
CA GLU A 112 5.11 -0.80 8.39
C GLU A 112 5.53 -1.66 7.19
N PHE A 113 5.29 -1.15 5.99
CA PHE A 113 5.68 -1.77 4.73
C PHE A 113 7.02 -1.22 4.20
N GLY A 114 7.72 -0.39 4.97
CA GLY A 114 8.95 0.28 4.54
C GLY A 114 8.70 1.28 3.40
N LEU A 115 7.47 1.79 3.30
CA LEU A 115 7.07 2.83 2.37
C LEU A 115 7.04 4.18 3.09
N ARG A 116 7.10 5.28 2.33
CA ARG A 116 6.99 6.64 2.85
C ARG A 116 6.00 7.43 2.02
N ILE A 117 5.25 8.29 2.68
CA ILE A 117 4.34 9.23 2.01
C ILE A 117 5.19 10.32 1.38
N HIS A 118 4.96 10.60 0.09
CA HIS A 118 5.59 11.74 -0.55
C HIS A 118 5.05 13.04 0.04
N GLN A 119 5.96 13.96 0.38
CA GLN A 119 5.64 15.31 0.79
C GLN A 119 6.54 16.28 0.02
N THR A 120 5.93 17.27 -0.63
CA THR A 120 6.69 18.35 -1.26
C THR A 120 7.27 19.26 -0.16
N PRO A 121 8.55 19.66 -0.24
CA PRO A 121 9.13 20.58 0.74
C PRO A 121 8.31 21.86 0.88
N THR A 122 8.09 22.28 2.11
CA THR A 122 7.41 23.52 2.45
C THR A 122 8.39 24.62 2.82
N GLY A 123 7.91 25.85 2.99
CA GLY A 123 8.75 26.95 3.47
C GLY A 123 9.35 26.71 4.87
N ASN A 124 8.76 25.83 5.69
CA ASN A 124 9.36 25.44 6.98
C ASN A 124 10.62 24.60 6.78
N ASP A 125 10.59 23.66 5.84
CA ASP A 125 11.72 22.78 5.55
C ASP A 125 12.91 23.58 5.03
N ILE A 126 12.66 24.57 4.16
CA ILE A 126 13.70 25.48 3.64
C ILE A 126 14.30 26.32 4.77
N ARG A 127 13.48 26.84 5.68
CA ARG A 127 13.96 27.62 6.84
C ARG A 127 14.79 26.77 7.80
N ALA A 128 14.38 25.53 8.05
CA ALA A 128 15.14 24.60 8.90
C ALA A 128 16.51 24.28 8.31
N LEU A 129 16.60 24.06 6.99
CA LEU A 129 17.86 23.86 6.29
C LEU A 129 18.76 25.12 6.36
N ALA A 130 18.24 26.30 6.05
CA ALA A 130 19.01 27.55 6.12
C ALA A 130 19.57 27.83 7.53
N GLY A 131 18.79 27.51 8.57
CA GLY A 131 19.23 27.60 9.97
C GLY A 131 20.33 26.60 10.34
N ALA A 132 20.36 25.43 9.71
CA ALA A 132 21.41 24.42 9.91
C ALA A 132 22.76 24.82 9.27
N PHE A 133 22.73 25.54 8.14
CA PHE A 133 23.94 26.04 7.46
C PHE A 133 24.48 27.37 8.01
N SER A 134 23.71 28.06 8.87
CA SER A 134 24.12 29.31 9.50
C SER A 134 24.77 29.10 10.90
N ARG A 135 25.02 27.84 11.28
CA ARG A 135 25.78 27.43 12.47
C ARG A 135 27.12 26.86 12.05
#